data_AF-A0A2H0LJG1-F1
#
_entry.id   AF-A0A2H0LJG1-F1
#
_cell.length_a   1.000
_cell.length_b   1.000
_cell.length_c   1.000
_cell.angle_alpha   90.00
_cell.angle_beta   90.00
_cell.angle_gamma   90.00
#
_symmetry.space_group_name_H-M   'P 1'
#
loop_
_entity.id
_entity.type
_entity.pdbx_description
1 polymer ?
#
loop_
_entity_poly.entity_id
_entity_poly.type
_entity_poly.pdbx_seq_one_letter_code
_entity_poly.pdbx_strand_id
1 'polypeptide(L)'
;LRETLVFKGGTALRKCYFGDYRFSEDLDFTAVGAVPTGAAMESAMQEACAQTVKLLDPYVPIDIVCERHVEREPHPGGQEAFDIRARFPWHRQPQANVMVEVAVDEKLLKPSLNRPVLHDYGEPLEVTVAVYSLEEIIAEKLRALLQHLRALEQRGWVRSRARDYYDLWRILGEYRDRLDLADFPTFLREKCAIRDVKFTGPESFFPPSMLAVVEKTWDQWLGPLVPNLPSYATVINDLRPQITALLSADS
;
A
#
# COMPACT_ATOMS: atom_id res chain seq x y z
N LEU A 1 -5.55 5.73 -18.06
CA LEU A 1 -5.14 5.26 -16.72
C LEU A 1 -6.19 4.37 -16.05
N ARG A 2 -7.49 4.68 -16.11
CA ARG A 2 -8.55 3.94 -15.38
C ARG A 2 -8.55 2.41 -15.56
N GLU A 3 -8.27 1.92 -16.77
CA GLU A 3 -8.28 0.48 -17.08
C GLU A 3 -6.90 -0.19 -16.90
N THR A 4 -5.85 0.61 -16.71
CA THR A 4 -4.46 0.16 -16.73
C THR A 4 -3.77 0.32 -15.38
N LEU A 5 -4.41 0.94 -14.38
CA LEU A 5 -3.90 1.09 -13.02
C LEU A 5 -4.84 0.43 -12.02
N VAL A 6 -4.29 -0.42 -11.16
CA VAL A 6 -5.02 -1.04 -10.05
C VAL A 6 -4.48 -0.50 -8.73
N PHE A 7 -5.36 0.08 -7.92
CA PHE A 7 -5.04 0.71 -6.65
C PHE A 7 -4.66 -0.31 -5.58
N LYS A 8 -3.66 0.00 -4.75
CA LYS A 8 -3.14 -0.89 -3.70
C LYS A 8 -2.59 -0.11 -2.50
N GLY A 9 -1.92 -0.82 -1.59
CA GLY A 9 -1.22 -0.22 -0.47
C GLY A 9 -2.14 0.24 0.68
N GLY A 10 -1.57 1.07 1.58
CA GLY A 10 -2.25 1.51 2.79
C GLY A 10 -3.45 2.42 2.51
N THR A 11 -3.36 3.25 1.48
CA THR A 11 -4.43 4.18 1.12
C THR A 11 -5.61 3.45 0.47
N ALA A 12 -5.37 2.36 -0.28
CA ALA A 12 -6.44 1.48 -0.75
C ALA A 12 -7.20 0.82 0.41
N LEU A 13 -6.50 0.36 1.45
CA LEU A 13 -7.15 -0.18 2.66
C LEU A 13 -8.07 0.86 3.30
N ARG A 14 -7.57 2.09 3.49
CA ARG A 14 -8.38 3.17 4.07
C ARG A 14 -9.57 3.54 3.18
N LYS A 15 -9.33 3.80 1.90
CA LYS A 15 -10.31 4.41 0.99
C LYS A 15 -11.24 3.42 0.30
N CYS A 16 -10.98 2.11 0.31
CA CYS A 16 -11.85 1.13 -0.35
C CYS A 16 -12.37 0.04 0.59
N TYR A 17 -11.77 -0.15 1.77
CA TYR A 17 -12.13 -1.25 2.68
C TYR A 17 -12.62 -0.77 4.04
N PHE A 18 -11.78 -0.05 4.79
CA PHE A 18 -12.04 0.22 6.21
C PHE A 18 -12.73 1.57 6.50
N GLY A 19 -12.44 2.62 5.74
CA GLY A 19 -12.89 3.98 6.06
C GLY A 19 -12.09 4.57 7.22
N ASP A 20 -12.53 4.30 8.46
CA ASP A 20 -11.82 4.69 9.68
C ASP A 20 -10.60 3.78 9.91
N TYR A 21 -9.51 4.15 9.25
CA TYR A 21 -8.28 3.39 9.20
C TYR A 21 -7.08 4.29 9.40
N ARG A 22 -5.91 3.68 9.64
CA ARG A 22 -4.67 4.43 9.80
C ARG A 22 -4.44 5.36 8.62
N PHE A 23 -3.90 6.53 8.87
CA PHE A 23 -3.53 7.46 7.80
C PHE A 23 -2.39 6.90 6.94
N SER A 24 -2.43 7.27 5.67
CA SER A 24 -1.47 6.90 4.63
C SER A 24 -1.47 8.02 3.60
N GLU A 25 -0.29 8.54 3.28
CA GLU A 25 -0.12 9.73 2.43
C GLU A 25 0.00 9.37 0.94
N ASP A 26 0.55 8.20 0.66
CA ASP A 26 0.94 7.79 -0.70
C ASP A 26 -0.20 7.10 -1.45
N LEU A 27 -0.27 7.26 -2.77
CA LEU A 27 -1.16 6.53 -3.66
C LEU A 27 -0.37 5.51 -4.46
N ASP A 28 -0.50 4.24 -4.06
CA ASP A 28 0.20 3.13 -4.71
C ASP A 28 -0.69 2.45 -5.77
N PHE A 29 -0.15 2.26 -6.97
CA PHE A 29 -0.79 1.53 -8.04
C PHE A 29 0.12 0.44 -8.60
N THR A 30 -0.50 -0.58 -9.16
CA THR A 30 0.17 -1.52 -10.05
C THR A 30 -0.40 -1.35 -11.45
N ALA A 31 0.50 -1.24 -12.42
CA ALA A 31 0.13 -1.21 -13.81
C ALA A 31 -0.29 -2.59 -14.31
N VAL A 32 -1.37 -2.65 -15.09
CA VAL A 32 -1.85 -3.86 -15.76
C VAL A 32 -1.99 -3.61 -17.25
N GLY A 33 -1.56 -4.59 -18.05
CA GLY A 33 -1.58 -4.49 -19.51
C GLY A 33 -0.61 -3.44 -20.06
N ALA A 34 -1.00 -2.77 -21.14
CA ALA A 34 -0.21 -1.73 -21.78
C ALA A 34 -0.43 -0.38 -21.08
N VAL A 35 0.38 -0.09 -20.06
CA VAL A 35 0.39 1.20 -19.36
C VAL A 35 1.29 2.21 -20.10
N PRO A 36 0.95 3.51 -20.14
CA PRO A 36 1.90 4.52 -20.58
C PRO A 36 3.12 4.57 -19.63
N THR A 37 4.30 4.89 -20.17
CA THR A 37 5.55 5.08 -19.40
C THR A 37 6.27 6.35 -19.85
N GLY A 38 7.22 6.84 -19.05
CA GLY A 38 8.01 8.04 -19.38
C GLY A 38 7.15 9.26 -19.68
N ALA A 39 7.41 9.95 -20.80
CA ALA A 39 6.69 11.16 -21.19
C ALA A 39 5.16 10.94 -21.34
N ALA A 40 4.74 9.75 -21.77
CA ALA A 40 3.31 9.43 -21.88
C ALA A 40 2.64 9.32 -20.50
N MET A 41 3.33 8.74 -19.52
CA MET A 41 2.82 8.68 -18.15
C MET A 41 2.76 10.08 -17.52
N GLU A 42 3.77 10.92 -17.78
CA GLU A 42 3.81 12.29 -17.30
C GLU A 42 2.64 13.13 -17.83
N SER A 43 2.37 13.05 -19.14
CA SER A 43 1.21 13.71 -19.74
C SER A 43 -0.11 13.22 -19.15
N ALA A 44 -0.25 11.90 -18.92
CA ALA A 44 -1.44 11.34 -18.30
C ALA A 44 -1.63 11.81 -16.85
N MET A 45 -0.54 11.96 -16.08
CA MET A 45 -0.58 12.46 -14.70
C MET A 45 -0.93 13.95 -14.65
N GLN A 46 -0.38 14.76 -15.57
CA GLN A 46 -0.72 16.17 -15.71
C GLN A 46 -2.21 16.34 -16.07
N GLU A 47 -2.73 15.52 -16.98
CA GLU A 47 -4.15 15.52 -17.31
C GLU A 47 -5.01 15.16 -16.10
N ALA A 48 -4.65 14.12 -15.34
CA ALA A 48 -5.34 13.76 -14.11
C ALA A 48 -5.37 14.92 -13.10
N CYS A 49 -4.24 15.61 -12.89
CA CYS A 49 -4.16 16.78 -12.02
C CYS A 49 -5.05 17.93 -12.51
N ALA A 50 -5.08 18.19 -13.82
CA ALA A 50 -5.95 19.22 -14.41
C ALA A 50 -7.44 18.89 -14.23
N GLN A 51 -7.82 17.62 -14.30
CA GLN A 51 -9.19 17.19 -13.99
C GLN A 51 -9.50 17.36 -12.49
N THR A 52 -8.57 17.04 -11.60
CA THR A 52 -8.73 17.27 -10.15
C THR A 52 -8.99 18.74 -9.82
N VAL A 53 -8.26 19.67 -10.44
CA VAL A 53 -8.51 21.12 -10.27
C VAL A 53 -9.94 21.48 -10.67
N LYS A 54 -10.41 21.00 -11.84
CA LYS A 54 -11.79 21.26 -12.31
C LYS A 54 -12.86 20.67 -11.39
N LEU A 55 -12.62 19.47 -10.85
CA LEU A 55 -13.56 18.80 -9.97
C LEU A 55 -13.69 19.52 -8.62
N LEU A 56 -12.60 20.09 -8.12
CA LEU A 56 -12.58 20.79 -6.83
C LEU A 56 -12.94 22.27 -6.92
N ASP A 57 -12.85 22.90 -8.08
CA ASP A 57 -13.14 24.33 -8.29
C ASP A 57 -14.47 24.81 -7.67
N PRO A 58 -15.60 24.07 -7.75
CA PRO A 58 -16.86 24.49 -7.12
C PRO A 58 -16.83 24.54 -5.58
N TYR A 59 -15.88 23.83 -4.95
CA TYR A 59 -15.78 23.68 -3.49
C TYR A 59 -14.62 24.48 -2.93
N VAL A 60 -13.47 24.44 -3.59
CA VAL A 60 -12.26 25.14 -3.19
C VAL A 60 -11.34 25.34 -4.40
N PRO A 61 -10.94 26.59 -4.71
CA PRO A 61 -9.98 26.83 -5.78
C PRO A 61 -8.60 26.34 -5.33
N ILE A 62 -8.01 25.46 -6.12
CA ILE A 62 -6.69 24.88 -5.85
C ILE A 62 -5.78 24.99 -7.07
N ASP A 63 -4.48 25.09 -6.80
CA ASP A 63 -3.45 24.88 -7.82
C ASP A 63 -2.70 23.59 -7.52
N ILE A 64 -2.47 22.77 -8.54
CA ILE A 64 -1.70 21.53 -8.42
C ILE A 64 -0.41 21.66 -9.23
N VAL A 65 0.70 21.34 -8.58
CA VAL A 65 1.99 21.08 -9.23
C VAL A 65 2.19 19.57 -9.26
N CYS A 66 2.50 19.02 -10.42
CA CYS A 66 2.81 17.61 -10.62
C CYS A 66 4.19 17.50 -11.25
N GLU A 67 5.11 16.86 -10.55
CA GLU A 67 6.49 16.65 -11.00
C GLU A 67 6.84 15.17 -10.91
N ARG A 68 7.63 14.70 -11.88
CA ARG A 68 8.20 13.35 -11.81
C ARG A 68 9.16 13.27 -10.64
N HIS A 69 8.99 12.26 -9.80
CA HIS A 69 9.93 11.97 -8.72
C HIS A 69 11.22 11.41 -9.32
N VAL A 70 12.37 12.00 -8.95
CA VAL A 70 13.68 11.59 -9.43
C VAL A 70 14.49 11.08 -8.26
N GLU A 71 14.65 9.75 -8.20
CA GLU A 71 15.57 9.11 -7.26
C GLU A 71 17.03 9.32 -7.70
N ARG A 72 17.97 9.28 -6.74
CA ARG A 72 19.41 9.39 -7.03
C ARG A 72 19.94 8.25 -7.91
N GLU A 73 19.35 7.07 -7.77
CA GLU A 73 19.58 5.91 -8.61
C GLU A 73 18.23 5.47 -9.20
N PRO A 74 18.17 5.00 -10.46
CA PRO A 74 16.92 4.52 -11.03
C PRO A 74 16.34 3.38 -10.20
N HIS A 75 15.03 3.42 -9.93
CA HIS A 75 14.37 2.35 -9.20
C HIS A 75 14.55 1.01 -9.96
N PRO A 76 15.01 -0.07 -9.30
CA PRO A 76 15.39 -1.31 -9.98
C PRO A 76 14.23 -1.98 -10.74
N GLY A 77 12.98 -1.67 -10.38
CA GLY A 77 11.77 -2.14 -11.05
C GLY A 77 11.19 -1.20 -12.11
N GLY A 78 11.87 -0.11 -12.46
CA GLY A 78 11.38 0.88 -13.44
C GLY A 78 10.10 1.59 -12.99
N GLN A 79 9.92 1.76 -11.68
CA GLN A 79 8.74 2.35 -11.08
C GLN A 79 8.55 3.80 -11.54
N GLU A 80 7.33 4.16 -11.89
CA GLU A 80 6.95 5.53 -12.23
C GLU A 80 6.46 6.21 -10.94
N ALA A 81 7.06 7.33 -10.57
CA ALA A 81 6.72 8.05 -9.34
C ALA A 81 6.55 9.55 -9.62
N PHE A 82 5.59 10.18 -8.94
CA PHE A 82 5.22 11.58 -9.12
C PHE A 82 4.92 12.26 -7.77
N ASP A 83 5.55 13.41 -7.56
CA ASP A 83 5.23 14.32 -6.46
C ASP A 83 4.10 15.26 -6.89
N ILE A 84 2.93 15.10 -6.25
CA ILE A 84 1.77 15.98 -6.45
C ILE A 84 1.66 16.92 -5.26
N ARG A 85 1.68 18.22 -5.52
CA ARG A 85 1.62 19.27 -4.48
C ARG A 85 0.47 20.23 -4.77
N ALA A 86 -0.51 20.28 -3.86
CA ALA A 86 -1.63 21.20 -3.95
C ALA A 86 -1.43 22.45 -3.08
N ARG A 87 -1.77 23.61 -3.65
CA ARG A 87 -1.91 24.89 -2.97
C ARG A 87 -3.39 25.20 -2.80
N PHE A 88 -3.83 25.26 -1.54
CA PHE A 88 -5.14 25.75 -1.16
C PHE A 88 -5.12 27.28 -0.98
N PRO A 89 -6.28 27.96 -0.94
CA PRO A 89 -6.34 29.43 -0.87
C PRO A 89 -5.65 30.04 0.36
N TRP A 90 -5.60 29.30 1.46
CA TRP A 90 -4.93 29.70 2.71
C TRP A 90 -3.44 29.35 2.74
N HIS A 91 -2.90 28.69 1.71
CA HIS A 91 -1.47 28.38 1.61
C HIS A 91 -0.72 29.42 0.77
N ARG A 92 0.42 29.88 1.27
CA ARG A 92 1.31 30.79 0.50
C ARG A 92 2.02 30.08 -0.66
N GLN A 93 2.23 28.76 -0.52
CA GLN A 93 2.91 27.89 -1.49
C GLN A 93 2.26 26.50 -1.50
N PRO A 94 2.47 25.65 -2.53
CA PRO A 94 2.00 24.27 -2.50
C PRO A 94 2.56 23.51 -1.29
N GLN A 95 1.68 22.95 -0.47
CA GLN A 95 2.04 22.33 0.82
C GLN A 95 1.37 20.97 1.06
N ALA A 96 0.20 20.72 0.46
CA ALA A 96 -0.45 19.44 0.59
C ALA A 96 0.17 18.47 -0.42
N ASN A 97 0.88 17.47 0.07
CA ASN A 97 1.67 16.57 -0.76
C ASN A 97 1.01 15.19 -0.83
N VAL A 98 1.05 14.60 -2.03
CA VAL A 98 0.69 13.21 -2.29
C VAL A 98 1.76 12.65 -3.22
N MET A 99 2.39 11.55 -2.83
CA MET A 99 3.22 10.77 -3.75
C MET A 99 2.32 9.80 -4.52
N VAL A 100 2.44 9.76 -5.84
CA VAL A 100 1.82 8.71 -6.65
C VAL A 100 2.90 7.77 -7.15
N GLU A 101 2.75 6.50 -6.82
CA GLU A 101 3.68 5.44 -7.18
C GLU A 101 2.97 4.41 -8.08
N VAL A 102 3.58 4.08 -9.22
CA VAL A 102 3.06 3.09 -10.17
C VAL A 102 4.12 2.02 -10.42
N ALA A 103 3.89 0.84 -9.86
CA ALA A 103 4.72 -0.33 -10.09
C ALA A 103 4.39 -0.96 -11.45
N VAL A 104 5.37 -0.97 -12.36
CA VAL A 104 5.22 -1.51 -13.73
C VAL A 104 5.65 -2.96 -13.89
N ASP A 105 6.50 -3.44 -12.97
CA ASP A 105 7.05 -4.81 -12.97
C ASP A 105 6.32 -5.75 -12.00
N GLU A 106 5.28 -5.25 -11.31
CA GLU A 106 4.53 -5.99 -10.32
C GLU A 106 3.45 -6.83 -11.00
N LYS A 107 3.46 -8.13 -10.77
CA LYS A 107 2.44 -9.04 -11.31
C LYS A 107 1.29 -9.19 -10.32
N LEU A 108 0.10 -8.77 -10.77
CA LEU A 108 -1.17 -9.05 -10.11
C LEU A 108 -1.58 -10.51 -10.36
N LEU A 109 -1.82 -11.28 -9.30
CA LEU A 109 -2.11 -12.72 -9.40
C LEU A 109 -3.59 -13.05 -9.16
N LYS A 110 -4.25 -12.36 -8.22
CA LYS A 110 -5.71 -12.40 -8.06
C LYS A 110 -6.39 -11.28 -8.87
N PRO A 111 -7.63 -11.49 -9.36
CA PRO A 111 -8.36 -10.45 -10.10
C PRO A 111 -8.57 -9.21 -9.24
N SER A 112 -8.48 -8.03 -9.87
CA SER A 112 -8.84 -6.77 -9.21
C SER A 112 -10.34 -6.70 -8.97
N LEU A 113 -10.72 -5.95 -7.93
CA LEU A 113 -12.10 -5.67 -7.58
C LEU A 113 -12.43 -4.23 -7.95
N ASN A 114 -13.66 -3.97 -8.42
CA ASN A 114 -14.15 -2.60 -8.54
C ASN A 114 -14.86 -2.23 -7.23
N ARG A 115 -14.30 -1.25 -6.51
CA ARG A 115 -14.86 -0.80 -5.22
C ARG A 115 -15.16 0.69 -5.23
N PRO A 116 -16.25 1.14 -4.59
CA PRO A 116 -16.50 2.56 -4.38
C PRO A 116 -15.42 3.15 -3.45
N VAL A 117 -15.04 4.39 -3.72
CA VAL A 117 -14.17 5.16 -2.82
C VAL A 117 -14.98 5.67 -1.64
N LEU A 118 -14.53 5.32 -0.44
CA LEU A 118 -15.04 5.83 0.83
C LEU A 118 -14.62 7.30 0.96
N HIS A 119 -15.62 8.18 0.87
CA HIS A 119 -15.45 9.61 0.84
C HIS A 119 -16.16 10.25 2.04
N ASP A 120 -15.35 10.70 3.01
CA ASP A 120 -15.84 11.24 4.28
C ASP A 120 -15.87 12.78 4.30
N TYR A 121 -15.75 13.42 3.13
CA TYR A 121 -15.85 14.87 3.00
C TYR A 121 -17.27 15.29 2.54
N GLY A 122 -17.55 16.59 2.61
CA GLY A 122 -18.88 17.13 2.39
C GLY A 122 -19.28 17.22 0.91
N GLU A 123 -18.30 17.23 0.01
CA GLU A 123 -18.53 17.19 -1.42
C GLU A 123 -18.95 15.77 -1.89
N PRO A 124 -19.77 15.66 -2.95
CA PRO A 124 -20.05 14.38 -3.56
C PRO A 124 -18.83 13.84 -4.31
N LEU A 125 -18.47 12.59 -4.03
CA LEU A 125 -17.51 11.83 -4.84
C LEU A 125 -17.98 10.38 -4.99
N GLU A 126 -18.77 10.12 -6.02
CA GLU A 126 -19.24 8.78 -6.36
C GLU A 126 -18.38 8.17 -7.47
N VAL A 127 -17.23 7.61 -7.07
CA VAL A 127 -16.30 6.97 -8.01
C VAL A 127 -15.99 5.54 -7.58
N THR A 128 -15.89 4.66 -8.57
CA THR A 128 -15.41 3.29 -8.40
C THR A 128 -14.02 3.15 -9.00
N VAL A 129 -13.12 2.49 -8.27
CA VAL A 129 -11.74 2.25 -8.71
C VAL A 129 -11.44 0.75 -8.73
N ALA A 130 -10.61 0.32 -9.67
CA ALA A 130 -10.01 -1.02 -9.65
C ALA A 130 -9.00 -1.06 -8.50
N VAL A 131 -9.16 -2.00 -7.58
CA VAL A 131 -8.35 -2.15 -6.37
C VAL A 131 -7.96 -3.60 -6.15
N TYR A 132 -6.81 -3.83 -5.53
CA TYR A 132 -6.37 -5.16 -5.11
C TYR A 132 -7.41 -5.83 -4.22
N SER A 133 -7.58 -7.15 -4.36
CA SER A 133 -8.27 -7.94 -3.34
C SER A 133 -7.47 -7.91 -2.02
N LEU A 134 -8.14 -8.17 -0.89
CA LEU A 134 -7.46 -8.19 0.40
C LEU A 134 -6.40 -9.30 0.46
N GLU A 135 -6.64 -10.44 -0.16
CA GLU A 135 -5.68 -11.54 -0.26
C GLU A 135 -4.41 -11.12 -1.01
N GLU A 136 -4.55 -10.36 -2.09
CA GLU A 136 -3.40 -9.81 -2.82
C GLU A 136 -2.61 -8.82 -1.96
N ILE A 137 -3.29 -7.97 -1.18
CA ILE A 137 -2.63 -7.05 -0.24
C ILE A 137 -1.92 -7.81 0.88
N ILE A 138 -2.54 -8.85 1.45
CA ILE A 138 -1.90 -9.71 2.47
C ILE A 138 -0.65 -10.36 1.89
N ALA A 139 -0.74 -10.96 0.70
CA ALA A 139 0.39 -11.62 0.07
C ALA A 139 1.53 -10.66 -0.27
N GLU A 140 1.21 -9.46 -0.77
CA GLU A 140 2.21 -8.42 -1.03
C GLU A 140 2.90 -7.96 0.27
N LYS A 141 2.16 -7.77 1.36
CA LYS A 141 2.71 -7.39 2.66
C LYS A 141 3.61 -8.47 3.25
N LEU A 142 3.16 -9.73 3.24
CA LEU A 142 3.95 -10.87 3.71
C LEU A 142 5.24 -11.03 2.90
N ARG A 143 5.16 -10.97 1.57
CA ARG A 143 6.35 -10.97 0.71
C ARG A 143 7.30 -9.83 1.06
N ALA A 144 6.77 -8.63 1.28
CA ALA A 144 7.59 -7.47 1.54
C ALA A 144 8.29 -7.52 2.92
N LEU A 145 7.72 -8.22 3.92
CA LEU A 145 8.43 -8.57 5.16
C LEU A 145 9.66 -9.45 4.88
N LEU A 146 9.55 -10.44 3.97
CA LEU A 146 10.69 -11.29 3.60
C LEU A 146 11.77 -10.52 2.84
N GLN A 147 11.38 -9.66 1.90
CA GLN A 147 12.31 -8.77 1.19
C GLN A 147 13.04 -7.86 2.18
N HIS A 148 12.32 -7.34 3.17
CA HIS A 148 12.88 -6.52 4.22
C HIS A 148 13.88 -7.28 5.10
N LEU A 149 13.59 -8.53 5.48
CA LEU A 149 14.53 -9.38 6.21
C LEU A 149 15.84 -9.57 5.44
N ARG A 150 15.75 -9.95 4.15
CA ARG A 150 16.92 -10.11 3.27
C ARG A 150 17.74 -8.83 3.20
N ALA A 151 17.08 -7.67 3.08
CA ALA A 151 17.76 -6.38 3.05
C ALA A 151 18.40 -6.01 4.39
N LEU A 152 17.78 -6.33 5.53
CA LEU A 152 18.35 -6.14 6.86
C LEU A 152 19.64 -6.95 7.03
N GLU A 153 19.63 -8.21 6.59
CA GLU A 153 20.81 -9.11 6.65
C GLU A 153 21.96 -8.61 5.77
N GLN A 154 21.65 -8.06 4.59
CA GLN A 154 22.65 -7.59 3.64
C GLN A 154 23.23 -6.19 3.99
N ARG A 155 22.38 -5.28 4.48
CA ARG A 155 22.73 -3.86 4.65
C ARG A 155 22.90 -3.44 6.11
N GLY A 156 22.47 -4.27 7.07
CA GLY A 156 22.51 -4.00 8.51
C GLY A 156 21.48 -2.97 9.01
N TRP A 157 20.83 -2.23 8.11
CA TRP A 157 19.78 -1.27 8.45
C TRP A 157 18.72 -1.17 7.36
N VAL A 158 17.47 -1.07 7.78
CA VAL A 158 16.30 -0.89 6.92
C VAL A 158 15.17 -0.19 7.70
N ARG A 159 14.27 0.51 7.00
CA ARG A 159 13.12 1.20 7.59
C ARG A 159 12.09 0.22 8.17
N SER A 160 11.63 0.46 9.40
CA SER A 160 10.66 -0.41 10.09
C SER A 160 9.42 -0.76 9.26
N ARG A 161 8.98 -2.02 9.36
CA ARG A 161 7.75 -2.55 8.73
C ARG A 161 6.56 -2.60 9.70
N ALA A 162 6.56 -1.80 10.76
CA ALA A 162 5.48 -1.74 11.76
C ALA A 162 4.08 -1.61 11.12
N ARG A 163 3.96 -0.80 10.06
CA ARG A 163 2.71 -0.61 9.31
C ARG A 163 2.20 -1.89 8.66
N ASP A 164 3.08 -2.77 8.18
CA ASP A 164 2.65 -4.02 7.56
C ASP A 164 2.12 -5.01 8.58
N TYR A 165 2.77 -5.12 9.75
CA TYR A 165 2.24 -5.95 10.84
C TYR A 165 0.87 -5.46 11.32
N TYR A 166 0.72 -4.14 11.49
CA TYR A 166 -0.57 -3.55 11.83
C TYR A 166 -1.63 -3.84 10.77
N ASP A 167 -1.28 -3.66 9.48
CA ASP A 167 -2.23 -3.89 8.40
C ASP A 167 -2.66 -5.35 8.28
N LEU A 168 -1.71 -6.29 8.40
CA LEU A 168 -2.01 -7.71 8.40
C LEU A 168 -2.94 -8.09 9.56
N TRP A 169 -2.68 -7.56 10.77
CA TRP A 169 -3.51 -7.79 11.94
C TRP A 169 -4.93 -7.23 11.78
N ARG A 170 -5.07 -6.01 11.24
CA ARG A 170 -6.40 -5.42 10.98
C ARG A 170 -7.17 -6.20 9.92
N ILE A 171 -6.53 -6.57 8.81
CA ILE A 171 -7.19 -7.31 7.72
C ILE A 171 -7.63 -8.68 8.23
N LEU A 172 -6.73 -9.45 8.84
CA LEU A 172 -7.06 -10.79 9.32
C LEU A 172 -8.02 -10.77 10.52
N GLY A 173 -7.98 -9.73 11.36
CA GLY A 173 -8.90 -9.59 12.48
C GLY A 173 -10.34 -9.24 12.05
N GLU A 174 -10.52 -8.42 11.01
CA GLU A 174 -11.84 -7.90 10.64
C GLU A 174 -12.45 -8.59 9.40
N TYR A 175 -11.62 -9.06 8.48
CA TYR A 175 -12.07 -9.60 7.19
C TYR A 175 -11.86 -11.10 7.02
N ARG A 176 -11.24 -11.81 7.97
CA ARG A 176 -10.89 -13.24 7.82
C ARG A 176 -12.01 -14.11 7.26
N ASP A 177 -13.24 -13.97 7.77
CA ASP A 177 -14.38 -14.80 7.33
C ASP A 177 -14.89 -14.47 5.92
N ARG A 178 -14.41 -13.37 5.33
CA ARG A 178 -14.75 -12.90 3.97
C ARG A 178 -13.62 -13.13 2.97
N LEU A 179 -12.47 -13.62 3.41
CA LEU A 179 -11.32 -13.85 2.54
C LEU A 179 -11.43 -15.22 1.88
N ASP A 180 -11.07 -15.27 0.60
CA ASP A 180 -10.84 -16.52 -0.11
C ASP A 180 -9.39 -16.99 0.14
N LEU A 181 -9.24 -17.81 1.19
CA LEU A 181 -7.94 -18.32 1.64
C LEU A 181 -7.62 -19.73 1.11
N ALA A 182 -8.42 -20.26 0.19
CA ALA A 182 -8.14 -21.53 -0.46
C ALA A 182 -6.80 -21.44 -1.21
N ASP A 183 -5.94 -22.44 -1.02
CA ASP A 183 -4.59 -22.52 -1.60
C ASP A 183 -3.71 -21.27 -1.38
N PHE A 184 -4.01 -20.48 -0.33
CA PHE A 184 -3.27 -19.26 -0.02
C PHE A 184 -1.75 -19.49 0.13
N PRO A 185 -1.25 -20.59 0.73
CA PRO A 185 0.19 -20.82 0.81
C PRO A 185 0.85 -20.96 -0.56
N THR A 186 0.18 -21.63 -1.52
CA THR A 186 0.65 -21.76 -2.90
C THR A 186 0.65 -20.42 -3.60
N PHE A 187 -0.45 -19.67 -3.50
CA PHE A 187 -0.54 -18.30 -4.01
C PHE A 187 0.58 -17.39 -3.45
N LEU A 188 0.83 -17.45 -2.14
CA LEU A 188 1.89 -16.67 -1.51
C LEU A 188 3.28 -17.08 -2.02
N ARG A 189 3.54 -18.37 -2.24
CA ARG A 189 4.81 -18.86 -2.81
C ARG A 189 5.05 -18.31 -4.21
N GLU A 190 4.02 -18.31 -5.07
CA GLU A 190 4.10 -17.69 -6.40
C GLU A 190 4.39 -16.19 -6.31
N LYS A 191 3.71 -15.48 -5.40
CA LYS A 191 3.91 -14.06 -5.15
C LYS A 191 5.35 -13.76 -4.68
N CYS A 192 5.88 -14.61 -3.82
CA CYS A 192 7.24 -14.51 -3.30
C CYS A 192 8.31 -14.78 -4.37
N ALA A 193 8.07 -15.77 -5.24
CA ALA A 193 8.99 -16.14 -6.31
C ALA A 193 9.27 -14.99 -7.29
N ILE A 194 8.29 -14.12 -7.55
CA ILE A 194 8.46 -12.92 -8.39
C ILE A 194 9.56 -11.98 -7.88
N ARG A 195 9.81 -11.95 -6.57
CA ARG A 195 10.83 -11.10 -5.94
C ARG A 195 12.02 -11.88 -5.39
N ASP A 196 12.19 -13.14 -5.82
CA ASP A 196 13.28 -14.03 -5.37
C ASP A 196 13.40 -14.10 -3.83
N VAL A 197 12.26 -14.20 -3.15
CA VAL A 197 12.19 -14.46 -1.71
C VAL A 197 11.43 -15.75 -1.45
N LYS A 198 11.74 -16.39 -0.33
CA LYS A 198 11.14 -17.67 0.08
C LYS A 198 10.86 -17.64 1.57
N PHE A 199 9.87 -18.43 1.98
CA PHE A 199 9.57 -18.70 3.38
C PHE A 199 9.48 -20.21 3.59
N THR A 200 9.82 -20.66 4.79
CA THR A 200 9.73 -22.09 5.18
C THR A 200 8.51 -22.36 6.05
N GLY A 201 7.94 -21.33 6.67
CA GLY A 201 6.74 -21.43 7.48
C GLY A 201 6.36 -20.09 8.12
N PRO A 202 5.39 -20.09 9.06
CA PRO A 202 4.90 -18.88 9.72
C PRO A 202 5.99 -18.06 10.39
N GLU A 203 6.96 -18.71 11.03
CA GLU A 203 8.03 -18.02 11.75
C GLU A 203 9.01 -17.27 10.82
N SER A 204 8.98 -17.54 9.51
CA SER A 204 9.72 -16.70 8.53
C SER A 204 9.25 -15.25 8.54
N PHE A 205 8.02 -14.97 8.98
CA PHE A 205 7.45 -13.63 9.08
C PHE A 205 7.60 -12.99 10.46
N PHE A 206 8.24 -13.67 11.43
CA PHE A 206 8.44 -13.16 12.80
C PHE A 206 9.88 -13.31 13.30
N PRO A 207 10.92 -12.97 12.50
CA PRO A 207 12.31 -13.13 12.93
C PRO A 207 12.62 -12.16 14.09
N PRO A 208 13.28 -12.62 15.18
CA PRO A 208 13.53 -11.80 16.38
C PRO A 208 14.25 -10.48 16.10
N SER A 209 15.19 -10.47 15.14
CA SER A 209 15.94 -9.27 14.74
C SER A 209 15.05 -8.18 14.15
N MET A 210 14.07 -8.56 13.31
CA MET A 210 13.10 -7.62 12.74
C MET A 210 12.11 -7.16 13.80
N LEU A 211 11.61 -8.09 14.62
CA LEU A 211 10.65 -7.81 15.68
C LEU A 211 11.20 -6.81 16.70
N ALA A 212 12.48 -6.93 17.09
CA ALA A 212 13.11 -5.96 17.98
C ALA A 212 13.15 -4.53 17.39
N VAL A 213 13.36 -4.39 16.08
CA VAL A 213 13.30 -3.09 15.40
C VAL A 213 11.87 -2.55 15.33
N VAL A 214 10.91 -3.42 15.02
CA VAL A 214 9.49 -3.07 14.96
C VAL A 214 8.98 -2.60 16.32
N GLU A 215 9.27 -3.35 17.39
CA GLU A 215 8.90 -3.00 18.77
C GLU A 215 9.47 -1.64 19.16
N LYS A 216 10.78 -1.43 18.97
CA LYS A 216 11.45 -0.17 19.32
C LYS A 216 10.87 1.05 18.59
N THR A 217 10.29 0.85 17.40
CA THR A 217 9.85 1.93 16.53
C THR A 217 8.32 1.97 16.36
N TRP A 218 7.57 1.15 17.11
CA TRP A 218 6.13 0.95 16.95
C TRP A 218 5.35 2.27 17.05
N ASP A 219 5.47 2.95 18.20
CA ASP A 219 4.80 4.22 18.46
C ASP A 219 5.26 5.33 17.52
N GLN A 220 6.56 5.34 17.15
CA GLN A 220 7.09 6.34 16.21
C GLN A 220 6.43 6.22 14.83
N TRP A 221 6.24 4.99 14.33
CA TRP A 221 5.73 4.75 12.98
C TRP A 221 4.22 4.74 12.87
N LEU A 222 3.52 4.37 13.94
CA LEU A 222 2.06 4.19 13.94
C LEU A 222 1.33 5.20 14.82
N GLY A 223 1.94 5.74 15.88
CA GLY A 223 1.28 6.63 16.83
C GLY A 223 0.63 7.86 16.19
N PRO A 224 1.31 8.57 15.26
CA PRO A 224 0.69 9.69 14.55
C PRO A 224 -0.40 9.30 13.55
N LEU A 225 -0.48 8.03 13.15
CA LEU A 225 -1.31 7.55 12.05
C LEU A 225 -2.53 6.77 12.51
N VAL A 226 -2.47 6.15 13.69
CA VAL A 226 -3.47 5.23 14.23
C VAL A 226 -4.09 5.87 15.47
N PRO A 227 -5.37 6.28 15.42
CA PRO A 227 -6.10 6.63 16.63
C PRO A 227 -6.17 5.42 17.57
N ASN A 228 -5.86 5.62 18.86
CA ASN A 228 -5.86 4.56 19.87
C ASN A 228 -5.02 3.32 19.48
N LEU A 229 -3.75 3.56 19.13
CA LEU A 229 -2.80 2.52 18.72
C LEU A 229 -2.73 1.36 19.74
N PRO A 230 -3.07 0.11 19.35
CA PRO A 230 -2.83 -1.06 20.19
C PRO A 230 -1.33 -1.28 20.43
N SER A 231 -1.00 -1.90 21.57
CA SER A 231 0.38 -2.23 21.90
C SER A 231 0.99 -3.20 20.88
N TYR A 232 2.30 -3.06 20.64
CA TYR A 232 3.06 -4.00 19.81
C TYR A 232 2.82 -5.46 20.21
N ALA A 233 2.86 -5.75 21.52
CA ALA A 233 2.67 -7.10 22.04
C ALA A 233 1.28 -7.66 21.70
N THR A 234 0.22 -6.86 21.84
CA THR A 234 -1.14 -7.25 21.44
C THR A 234 -1.19 -7.64 19.98
N VAL A 235 -0.69 -6.78 19.10
CA VAL A 235 -0.76 -7.01 17.64
C VAL A 235 0.02 -8.24 17.23
N ILE A 236 1.26 -8.43 17.71
CA ILE A 236 2.07 -9.57 17.33
C ILE A 236 1.55 -10.89 17.93
N ASN A 237 1.09 -10.89 19.18
CA ASN A 237 0.56 -12.07 19.84
C ASN A 237 -0.73 -12.56 19.16
N ASP A 238 -1.57 -11.65 18.69
CA ASP A 238 -2.79 -11.99 17.96
C ASP A 238 -2.52 -12.37 16.50
N LEU A 239 -1.56 -11.72 15.85
CA LEU A 239 -1.27 -11.94 14.43
C LEU A 239 -0.54 -13.26 14.17
N ARG A 240 0.42 -13.63 15.03
CA ARG A 240 1.22 -14.87 14.85
C ARG A 240 0.36 -16.13 14.68
N PRO A 241 -0.62 -16.46 15.56
CA PRO A 241 -1.49 -17.61 15.35
C PRO A 241 -2.37 -17.49 14.10
N GLN A 242 -2.76 -16.27 13.71
CA GLN A 242 -3.53 -16.06 12.50
C GLN A 242 -2.72 -16.39 11.24
N ILE A 243 -1.44 -15.98 11.18
CA ILE A 243 -0.51 -16.35 10.09
C ILE A 243 -0.23 -17.85 10.10
N THR A 244 -0.08 -18.47 11.28
CA THR A 244 0.05 -19.93 11.37
C THR A 244 -1.15 -20.63 10.74
N ALA A 245 -2.37 -20.27 11.15
CA ALA A 245 -3.59 -20.86 10.58
C ALA A 245 -3.72 -20.61 9.07
N LEU A 246 -3.35 -19.40 8.61
CA LEU A 246 -3.36 -19.03 7.18
C LEU A 246 -2.43 -19.90 6.34
N LEU A 247 -1.27 -20.31 6.89
CA LEU A 247 -0.27 -21.10 6.19
C LEU A 247 -0.42 -22.61 6.39
N SER A 248 -1.21 -23.02 7.39
CA SER A 248 -1.55 -24.42 7.66
C SER A 248 -2.81 -24.90 6.91
N ALA A 249 -3.46 -24.04 6.13
CA ALA A 249 -4.69 -24.36 5.39
C ALA A 249 -4.49 -25.41 4.26
N ASP A 250 -3.26 -25.89 4.05
CA ASP A 250 -2.96 -27.05 3.22
C ASP A 250 -2.90 -28.31 4.11
N SER A 251 -4.05 -28.93 4.39
CA SER A 251 -4.18 -30.31 4.89
C SER A 251 -5.50 -30.91 4.45
#